data_AF-A0A850A9F0-F1
#
_entry.id   AF-A0A850A9F0-F1
#
_cell.length_a   1.000
_cell.length_b   1.000
_cell.length_c   1.000
_cell.angle_alpha   90.00
_cell.angle_beta   90.00
_cell.angle_gamma   90.00
#
_symmetry.space_group_name_H-M   'P 1'
#
loop_
_entity.id
_entity.type
_entity.pdbx_description
1 polymer ?
#
loop_
_entity_poly.entity_id
_entity_poly.type
_entity_poly.pdbx_seq_one_letter_code
_entity_poly.pdbx_strand_id
1 'polypeptide(L)'
;MTLFDIPLHASLVHFPIVLLSLGGMTLLISLWRPGWWGDWGFASLLAGLVFTVPAVVSGLIDKSLLPIDSAANRLADLHTTGMVLMWPLFGAAAFLRYIWRDKLAAADKKARVALLLILGLIFLIWAGHLGARLVYEMGVGVGDAL
;
A
#
# COMPACT_ATOMS: atom_id res chain seq x y z
N MET A 1 19.56 -1.47 -0.06
CA MET A 1 20.09 -1.37 1.31
C MET A 1 19.86 -2.69 2.01
N THR A 2 20.93 -3.31 2.47
CA THR A 2 20.85 -4.49 3.33
C THR A 2 21.06 -4.08 4.78
N LEU A 3 20.33 -4.70 5.70
CA LEU A 3 20.61 -4.64 7.12
C LEU A 3 20.84 -6.08 7.59
N PHE A 4 22.05 -6.42 8.01
CA PHE A 4 22.43 -7.82 8.27
C PHE A 4 22.18 -8.75 7.06
N ASP A 5 22.55 -8.31 5.86
CA ASP A 5 22.33 -9.00 4.57
C ASP A 5 20.85 -9.20 4.17
N ILE A 6 19.92 -8.62 4.93
CA ILE A 6 18.48 -8.69 4.64
C ILE A 6 18.11 -7.53 3.71
N PRO A 7 17.47 -7.78 2.56
CA PRO A 7 16.98 -6.72 1.68
C PRO A 7 15.83 -5.98 2.37
N LEU A 8 16.15 -4.79 2.89
CA LEU A 8 15.31 -4.12 3.87
C LEU A 8 13.95 -3.72 3.27
N HIS A 9 13.94 -3.14 2.08
CA HIS A 9 12.70 -2.77 1.40
C HIS A 9 11.82 -3.99 1.13
N ALA A 10 12.38 -5.03 0.50
CA ALA A 10 11.65 -6.27 0.19
C ALA A 10 11.08 -6.94 1.45
N SER A 11 11.76 -6.82 2.60
CA SER A 11 11.24 -7.34 3.87
C SER A 11 10.12 -6.47 4.42
N LEU A 12 10.29 -5.14 4.42
CA LEU A 12 9.36 -4.19 5.00
C LEU A 12 8.04 -4.07 4.24
N VAL A 13 8.01 -4.30 2.93
CA VAL A 13 6.77 -4.14 2.12
C VAL A 13 5.68 -5.14 2.48
N HIS A 14 6.00 -6.28 3.10
CA HIS A 14 5.00 -7.27 3.51
C HIS A 14 3.99 -6.70 4.52
N PHE A 15 4.45 -5.88 5.46
CA PHE A 15 3.60 -5.27 6.48
C PHE A 15 2.50 -4.38 5.88
N PRO A 16 2.81 -3.31 5.12
CA PRO A 16 1.78 -2.48 4.51
C PRO A 16 0.95 -3.28 3.49
N ILE A 17 1.51 -4.20 2.72
CA ILE A 17 0.73 -4.99 1.75
C ILE A 17 -0.37 -5.78 2.45
N VAL A 18 -0.03 -6.54 3.50
CA VAL A 18 -1.00 -7.38 4.22
C VAL A 18 -2.01 -6.52 4.97
N LEU A 19 -1.55 -5.49 5.70
CA LEU A 19 -2.41 -4.64 6.51
C LEU A 19 -3.36 -3.79 5.66
N LEU A 20 -2.88 -3.19 4.56
CA LEU A 20 -3.73 -2.39 3.67
C LEU A 20 -4.72 -3.27 2.90
N SER A 21 -4.29 -4.47 2.45
CA SER A 21 -5.18 -5.39 1.73
C SER A 21 -6.28 -5.90 2.66
N LEU A 22 -5.92 -6.50 3.80
CA LEU A 22 -6.89 -7.05 4.73
C LEU A 22 -7.72 -5.96 5.40
N GLY A 23 -7.09 -4.84 5.79
CA GLY A 23 -7.78 -3.68 6.34
C GLY A 23 -8.78 -3.08 5.36
N GLY A 24 -8.38 -2.90 4.10
CA GLY A 24 -9.24 -2.41 3.03
C GLY A 24 -10.42 -3.34 2.76
N MET A 25 -10.18 -4.64 2.63
CA MET A 25 -11.23 -5.64 2.38
C MET A 25 -12.20 -5.77 3.55
N THR A 26 -11.71 -5.84 4.78
CA THR A 26 -12.57 -5.96 5.97
C THR A 26 -13.36 -4.69 6.25
N LEU A 27 -12.76 -3.52 6.05
CA LEU A 27 -13.48 -2.25 6.15
C LEU A 27 -14.54 -2.15 5.06
N LEU A 28 -14.27 -2.62 3.84
CA LEU A 28 -15.25 -2.68 2.75
C LEU A 28 -16.42 -3.60 3.12
N ILE A 29 -16.15 -4.82 3.62
CA ILE A 29 -17.18 -5.75 4.11
C ILE A 29 -18.02 -5.10 5.22
N SER A 30 -17.38 -4.38 6.13
CA SER A 30 -18.06 -3.73 7.27
C SER A 30 -19.12 -2.71 6.86
N LEU A 31 -19.02 -2.15 5.65
CA LEU A 31 -20.02 -1.22 5.13
C LEU A 31 -21.40 -1.88 4.95
N TRP A 32 -21.46 -3.20 4.73
CA TRP A 32 -22.71 -3.97 4.64
C TRP A 32 -22.91 -4.93 5.82
N ARG A 33 -21.84 -5.31 6.51
CA ARG A 33 -21.86 -6.20 7.68
C ARG A 33 -21.20 -5.53 8.86
N PRO A 34 -21.88 -4.55 9.51
CA PRO A 34 -21.32 -3.85 10.65
C PRO A 34 -21.03 -4.83 11.80
N GLY A 35 -20.05 -4.47 12.63
CA GLY A 35 -19.54 -5.31 13.69
C GLY A 35 -18.02 -5.19 13.79
N TRP A 36 -17.37 -6.20 14.37
CA TRP A 36 -15.93 -6.19 14.64
C TRP A 36 -15.05 -5.97 13.39
N TRP A 37 -15.55 -6.34 12.20
CA TRP A 37 -14.91 -6.11 10.91
C TRP A 37 -14.56 -4.64 10.66
N GLY A 38 -15.40 -3.71 11.11
CA GLY A 38 -15.22 -2.28 10.87
C GLY A 38 -14.07 -1.70 11.68
N ASP A 39 -14.00 -2.05 12.97
CA ASP A 39 -12.96 -1.54 13.86
C ASP A 39 -11.62 -2.20 13.58
N TRP A 40 -11.61 -3.52 13.35
CA TRP A 40 -10.40 -4.23 12.93
C TRP A 40 -9.89 -3.75 11.57
N GLY A 41 -10.78 -3.60 10.60
CA GLY A 41 -10.42 -3.11 9.28
C GLY A 41 -9.88 -1.69 9.30
N PHE A 42 -10.48 -0.81 10.08
CA PHE A 42 -10.00 0.56 10.28
C PHE A 42 -8.62 0.58 10.97
N ALA A 43 -8.45 -0.16 12.07
CA ALA A 43 -7.16 -0.23 12.77
C ALA A 43 -6.05 -0.83 11.89
N SER A 44 -6.36 -1.91 11.16
CA SER A 44 -5.44 -2.54 10.21
C SER A 44 -5.05 -1.59 9.08
N LEU A 45 -6.01 -0.86 8.51
CA LEU A 45 -5.75 0.14 7.46
C LEU A 45 -4.83 1.27 7.96
N LEU A 46 -5.09 1.79 9.17
CA LEU A 46 -4.22 2.80 9.80
C LEU A 46 -2.81 2.28 10.07
N ALA A 47 -2.69 1.06 10.60
CA ALA A 47 -1.40 0.43 10.82
C ALA A 47 -0.64 0.26 9.49
N GLY A 48 -1.32 -0.21 8.44
CA GLY A 48 -0.74 -0.35 7.10
C GLY A 48 -0.23 0.98 6.53
N LEU A 49 -0.98 2.07 6.70
CA LEU A 49 -0.55 3.42 6.29
C LEU A 49 0.71 3.86 7.04
N VAL A 50 0.81 3.58 8.35
CA VAL A 50 2.00 3.86 9.16
C VAL A 50 3.19 3.02 8.71
N PHE A 51 3.01 1.71 8.52
CA PHE A 51 4.06 0.80 8.04
C PHE A 51 4.49 1.08 6.58
N THR A 52 3.72 1.86 5.83
CA THR A 52 4.14 2.31 4.50
C THR A 52 5.31 3.28 4.58
N VAL A 53 5.43 4.07 5.65
CA VAL A 53 6.52 5.05 5.83
C VAL A 53 7.91 4.39 5.78
N PRO A 54 8.25 3.39 6.62
CA PRO A 54 9.56 2.74 6.54
C PRO A 54 9.77 1.98 5.22
N ALA A 55 8.71 1.45 4.60
CA ALA A 55 8.80 0.79 3.30
C ALA A 55 9.13 1.79 2.16
N VAL A 56 8.54 2.99 2.18
CA VAL A 56 8.84 4.06 1.22
C VAL A 56 10.26 4.57 1.41
N VAL A 57 10.68 4.84 2.65
CA VAL A 57 12.04 5.33 2.92
C VAL A 57 13.09 4.35 2.40
N SER A 58 12.96 3.07 2.74
CA SER A 58 13.87 2.02 2.24
C SER A 58 13.81 1.87 0.71
N GLY A 59 12.61 1.93 0.10
CA GLY A 59 12.46 1.81 -1.35
C GLY A 59 13.03 2.98 -2.14
N LEU A 60 12.93 4.21 -1.62
CA LEU A 60 13.54 5.39 -2.24
C LEU A 60 15.07 5.34 -2.17
N ILE A 61 15.63 4.81 -1.09
CA ILE A 61 17.07 4.55 -0.98
C ILE A 61 17.48 3.53 -2.05
N ASP A 62 16.78 2.41 -2.17
CA ASP A 62 17.09 1.38 -3.18
C ASP A 62 16.99 1.93 -4.61
N LYS A 63 15.96 2.74 -4.89
CA LYS A 63 15.79 3.40 -6.18
C LYS A 63 16.92 4.37 -6.50
N SER A 64 17.45 5.10 -5.51
CA SER A 64 18.52 6.09 -5.72
C SER A 64 19.84 5.46 -6.21
N LEU A 65 19.99 4.15 -6.04
CA LEU A 65 21.15 3.38 -6.51
C LEU A 65 20.99 2.89 -7.95
N LEU A 66 19.80 2.99 -8.54
CA LEU A 66 19.55 2.56 -9.91
C LEU A 66 20.11 3.60 -10.91
N PRO A 67 20.69 3.16 -12.04
CA PRO A 67 21.06 4.09 -13.11
C PRO A 67 19.81 4.80 -13.66
N ILE A 68 19.88 6.13 -13.78
CA ILE A 68 18.73 6.99 -14.13
C ILE A 68 18.04 6.54 -15.44
N ASP A 69 18.81 6.17 -16.46
CA ASP A 69 18.29 5.79 -17.78
C ASP A 69 17.96 4.30 -17.92
N SER A 70 18.06 3.53 -16.84
CA SER A 70 17.79 2.10 -16.86
C SER A 70 16.29 1.78 -16.97
N ALA A 71 15.97 0.60 -17.53
CA ALA A 71 14.61 0.08 -17.54
C ALA A 71 14.09 -0.16 -16.12
N ALA A 72 14.96 -0.56 -15.19
CA ALA A 72 14.64 -0.74 -13.78
C ALA A 72 14.20 0.57 -13.12
N ASN A 73 14.91 1.68 -13.36
CA ASN A 73 14.53 2.98 -12.80
C ASN A 73 13.16 3.45 -13.31
N ARG A 74 12.88 3.29 -14.61
CA ARG A 74 11.55 3.60 -15.19
C ARG A 74 10.43 2.75 -14.59
N LEU A 75 10.67 1.46 -14.36
CA LEU A 75 9.68 0.59 -13.73
C LEU A 75 9.50 0.95 -12.24
N ALA A 76 10.57 1.34 -11.54
CA ALA A 76 10.53 1.85 -10.18
C ALA A 76 9.76 3.17 -10.07
N ASP A 77 9.84 4.06 -11.06
CA ASP A 77 9.01 5.27 -11.15
C ASP A 77 7.52 4.95 -11.25
N LEU A 78 7.14 3.98 -12.10
CA LEU A 78 5.75 3.54 -12.23
C LEU A 78 5.24 2.89 -10.93
N HIS A 79 6.04 2.02 -10.33
CA HIS A 79 5.75 1.43 -9.02
C HIS A 79 5.52 2.52 -7.96
N THR A 80 6.45 3.48 -7.86
CA THR A 80 6.38 4.59 -6.91
C THR A 80 5.14 5.44 -7.15
N THR A 81 4.82 5.75 -8.41
CA THR A 81 3.61 6.49 -8.78
C THR A 81 2.35 5.77 -8.31
N GLY A 82 2.27 4.45 -8.51
CA GLY A 82 1.16 3.65 -8.02
C GLY A 82 1.01 3.68 -6.49
N MET A 83 2.12 3.59 -5.76
CA MET A 83 2.11 3.68 -4.30
C MET A 83 1.73 5.08 -3.80
N VAL A 84 2.18 6.14 -4.46
CA VAL A 84 1.82 7.53 -4.16
C VAL A 84 0.34 7.81 -4.42
N LEU A 85 -0.28 7.16 -5.41
CA LEU A 85 -1.73 7.26 -5.65
C LEU A 85 -2.54 6.43 -4.66
N MET A 86 -2.07 5.22 -4.33
CA MET A 86 -2.72 4.33 -3.36
C MET A 86 -2.81 4.95 -1.96
N TRP A 87 -1.73 5.55 -1.47
CA TRP A 87 -1.63 6.05 -0.09
C TRP A 87 -2.72 7.08 0.28
N PRO A 88 -2.95 8.17 -0.49
CA PRO A 88 -4.03 9.12 -0.19
C PRO A 88 -5.42 8.52 -0.39
N LEU A 89 -5.61 7.50 -1.25
CA LEU A 89 -6.90 6.83 -1.39
C LEU A 89 -7.30 6.11 -0.10
N PHE A 90 -6.38 5.32 0.47
CA PHE A 90 -6.63 4.68 1.77
C PHE A 90 -6.67 5.68 2.92
N GLY A 91 -5.79 6.70 2.91
CA GLY A 91 -5.83 7.78 3.89
C GLY A 91 -7.17 8.52 3.89
N ALA A 92 -7.69 8.87 2.72
CA ALA A 92 -8.99 9.49 2.57
C ALA A 92 -10.13 8.55 2.99
N ALA A 93 -10.06 7.26 2.63
CA ALA A 93 -11.06 6.28 3.06
C ALA A 93 -11.11 6.17 4.60
N ALA A 94 -9.95 6.09 5.26
CA ALA A 94 -9.83 6.06 6.71
C ALA A 94 -10.36 7.36 7.34
N PHE A 95 -9.96 8.51 6.81
CA PHE A 95 -10.42 9.81 7.28
C PHE A 95 -11.95 9.95 7.18
N LEU A 96 -12.53 9.64 6.01
CA LEU A 96 -13.97 9.70 5.78
C LEU A 96 -14.73 8.72 6.69
N ARG A 97 -14.22 7.49 6.87
CA ARG A 97 -14.77 6.51 7.81
C ARG A 97 -14.78 7.05 9.25
N TYR A 98 -13.76 7.80 9.65
CA TYR A 98 -13.65 8.36 11.00
C TYR A 98 -14.62 9.54 11.22
N ILE A 99 -14.68 10.50 10.29
CA ILE A 99 -15.55 11.67 10.42
C ILE A 99 -17.03 11.34 10.23
N TRP A 100 -17.34 10.27 9.49
CA TRP A 100 -18.71 9.84 9.24
C TRP A 100 -19.14 8.64 10.09
N ARG A 101 -18.43 8.33 11.18
CA ARG A 101 -18.71 7.14 12.02
C ARG A 101 -20.20 6.98 12.37
N ASP A 102 -20.90 8.07 12.68
CA ASP A 102 -22.33 8.06 13.06
C ASP A 102 -23.29 8.18 11.87
N LYS A 103 -22.77 8.49 10.68
CA LYS A 103 -23.55 8.76 9.46
C LYS A 103 -23.23 7.81 8.31
N LEU A 104 -22.33 6.84 8.52
CA LEU A 104 -21.80 5.97 7.47
C LEU A 104 -22.87 5.07 6.83
N ALA A 105 -24.00 4.86 7.51
CA ALA A 105 -25.15 4.15 6.96
C ALA A 105 -25.80 4.87 5.75
N ALA A 106 -25.56 6.17 5.58
CA ALA A 106 -26.05 6.92 4.43
C ALA A 106 -25.40 6.40 3.13
N ALA A 107 -26.23 6.10 2.13
CA ALA A 107 -25.79 5.44 0.89
C ALA A 107 -24.70 6.20 0.13
N ASP A 108 -24.78 7.53 0.10
CA ASP A 108 -23.80 8.40 -0.55
C ASP A 108 -22.42 8.33 0.13
N LYS A 109 -22.39 8.35 1.46
CA LYS A 109 -21.16 8.27 2.26
C LYS A 109 -20.52 6.90 2.13
N LYS A 110 -21.34 5.86 2.22
CA LYS A 110 -20.93 4.48 2.03
C LYS A 110 -20.30 4.25 0.66
N ALA A 111 -20.94 4.74 -0.41
CA ALA A 111 -20.44 4.61 -1.77
C ALA A 111 -19.08 5.31 -1.95
N ARG A 112 -18.89 6.51 -1.37
CA ARG A 112 -17.62 7.24 -1.41
C ARG A 112 -16.48 6.47 -0.72
N VAL A 113 -16.73 5.96 0.49
CA VAL A 113 -15.73 5.15 1.21
C VAL A 113 -15.41 3.87 0.44
N ALA A 114 -16.43 3.16 -0.07
CA ALA A 114 -16.25 1.96 -0.87
C ALA A 114 -15.40 2.22 -2.12
N LEU A 115 -15.68 3.31 -2.85
CA LEU A 115 -14.93 3.69 -4.06
C LEU A 115 -13.45 3.93 -3.75
N LEU A 116 -13.14 4.69 -2.69
CA LEU A 116 -11.76 4.95 -2.29
C LEU A 116 -11.02 3.67 -1.90
N LEU A 117 -11.67 2.77 -1.16
CA LEU A 117 -11.09 1.47 -0.78
C LEU A 117 -10.81 0.60 -2.02
N ILE A 118 -11.76 0.52 -2.95
CA ILE A 118 -11.60 -0.27 -4.17
C ILE A 118 -10.47 0.28 -5.03
N LEU A 119 -10.42 1.60 -5.25
CA LEU A 119 -9.34 2.23 -6.01
C LEU A 119 -7.99 2.03 -5.31
N GLY A 120 -7.93 2.19 -3.98
CA GLY A 120 -6.73 1.92 -3.19
C GLY A 120 -6.23 0.49 -3.36
N LEU A 121 -7.13 -0.50 -3.32
CA LEU A 121 -6.79 -1.91 -3.55
C LEU A 121 -6.29 -2.16 -4.98
N ILE A 122 -6.91 -1.55 -5.99
CA ILE A 122 -6.47 -1.66 -7.39
C ILE A 122 -5.04 -1.14 -7.54
N PHE A 123 -4.75 0.06 -7.03
CA PHE A 123 -3.40 0.62 -7.11
C PHE A 123 -2.41 -0.18 -6.27
N LEU A 124 -2.81 -0.72 -5.11
CA LEU A 124 -1.96 -1.61 -4.30
C LEU A 124 -1.56 -2.87 -5.08
N ILE A 125 -2.52 -3.54 -5.73
CA ILE A 125 -2.27 -4.74 -6.53
C ILE A 125 -1.39 -4.41 -7.73
N TRP A 126 -1.73 -3.35 -8.47
CA TRP A 126 -0.98 -2.94 -9.65
C TRP A 126 0.46 -2.54 -9.31
N ALA A 127 0.66 -1.67 -8.33
CA ALA A 127 1.99 -1.28 -7.88
C ALA A 127 2.74 -2.46 -7.27
N GLY A 128 2.08 -3.32 -6.49
CA GLY A 128 2.66 -4.56 -5.97
C GLY A 128 3.17 -5.48 -7.08
N HIS A 129 2.43 -5.62 -8.18
CA HIS A 129 2.88 -6.35 -9.36
C HIS A 129 4.13 -5.73 -9.99
N LEU A 130 4.19 -4.41 -10.15
CA LEU A 130 5.40 -3.74 -10.65
C LEU A 130 6.61 -3.94 -9.71
N GLY A 131 6.37 -3.93 -8.39
CA GLY A 131 7.39 -4.23 -7.38
C GLY A 131 7.90 -5.67 -7.49
N ALA A 132 7.00 -6.63 -7.69
CA ALA A 132 7.36 -8.02 -7.93
C ALA A 132 8.23 -8.17 -9.19
N ARG A 133 7.91 -7.45 -10.27
CA ARG A 133 8.72 -7.47 -11.50
C ARG A 133 10.12 -6.89 -11.28
N LEU A 134 10.25 -5.81 -10.51
CA LEU A 134 11.56 -5.25 -10.16
C LEU A 134 12.45 -6.30 -9.47
N VAL A 135 11.89 -7.07 -8.53
CA VAL A 135 12.63 -8.10 -7.78
C VAL A 135 12.88 -9.34 -8.64
N TYR A 136 11.81 -9.95 -9.18
CA TYR A 136 11.88 -11.28 -9.81
C TYR A 136 12.36 -11.26 -11.26
N GLU A 137 12.11 -10.19 -12.02
CA GLU A 137 12.54 -10.10 -13.42
C GLU A 137 13.84 -9.30 -13.57
N MET A 138 14.06 -8.28 -12.72
CA MET A 138 15.18 -7.35 -12.87
C MET A 138 16.24 -7.46 -11.77
N GLY A 139 16.05 -8.33 -10.77
CA GLY A 139 17.01 -8.56 -9.69
C GLY A 139 17.21 -7.37 -8.75
N VAL A 140 16.32 -6.38 -8.76
CA VAL A 140 16.43 -5.20 -7.89
C VAL A 140 16.16 -5.60 -6.44
N GLY A 141 17.07 -5.24 -5.54
CA GLY A 141 16.89 -5.48 -4.11
C GLY A 141 17.09 -6.93 -3.68
N VAL A 142 17.69 -7.78 -4.53
CA VAL A 142 18.23 -9.08 -4.13
C VAL A 142 19.70 -8.83 -3.79
N GLY A 143 20.13 -9.13 -2.55
CA GLY A 143 21.49 -8.86 -2.09
C GLY A 143 22.53 -9.45 -3.06
N ASP A 144 23.47 -8.60 -3.49
CA ASP A 144 24.57 -8.83 -4.43
C ASP A 144 24.27 -9.73 -5.65
N ALA A 145 23.75 -9.09 -6.70
CA ALA A 145 23.96 -9.51 -8.08
C ALA A 145 24.63 -8.38 -8.88
N LEU A 146 25.90 -8.10 -8.56
CA LEU A 146 26.90 -7.53 -9.46
C LEU A 146 28.18 -8.35 -9.34
#